data_AF-A0A7D7S720-F1
#
_entry.id   AF-A0A7D7S720-F1
#
_cell.length_a   1.000
_cell.length_b   1.000
_cell.length_c   1.000
_cell.angle_alpha   90.00
_cell.angle_beta   90.00
_cell.angle_gamma   90.00
#
_symmetry.space_group_name_H-M   'P 1'
#
loop_
_entity.id
_entity.type
_entity.pdbx_description
1 polymer ?
#
loop_
_entity_poly.entity_id
_entity_poly.type
_entity_poly.pdbx_seq_one_letter_code
_entity_poly.pdbx_strand_id
1 'polypeptide(L)'
;MFFSKLLVFLMCLWFGAYILAGYGVAPLLFQQLPQQQAGYLAGVLFDVVNYAGLLVWGLVYLAGRSAQGHRYERSHTGKIVAFTWLLLAASQFLITPVIKALREKQTYWLHDWVGGSFAAWHGTSSSIYLLVSLITLFLLLRLLKFEWR
;
A
#
# COMPACT_ATOMS: atom_id res chain seq x y z
N MET A 1 -7.58 -3.91 25.18
CA MET A 1 -8.73 -3.28 24.49
C MET A 1 -8.38 -1.94 23.84
N PHE A 2 -7.72 -1.00 24.54
CA PHE A 2 -7.29 0.30 23.99
C PHE A 2 -6.33 0.16 22.79
N PHE A 3 -5.29 -0.67 22.93
CA PHE A 3 -4.29 -0.89 21.87
C PHE A 3 -4.91 -1.39 20.55
N SER A 4 -5.86 -2.33 20.61
CA SER A 4 -6.56 -2.83 19.42
C SER A 4 -7.38 -1.75 18.72
N LYS A 5 -8.04 -0.86 19.48
CA LYS A 5 -8.78 0.28 18.93
C LYS A 5 -7.84 1.30 18.28
N LEU A 6 -6.68 1.55 18.89
CA LEU A 6 -5.66 2.42 18.31
C LEU A 6 -5.14 1.87 16.97
N LEU A 7 -4.88 0.57 16.87
CA LEU A 7 -4.45 -0.05 15.61
C LEU A 7 -5.50 0.08 14.51
N VAL A 8 -6.78 -0.15 14.82
CA VAL A 8 -7.88 0.07 13.86
C VAL A 8 -7.96 1.54 13.44
N PHE A 9 -7.79 2.47 14.37
CA PHE A 9 -7.74 3.90 14.05
C PHE A 9 -6.58 4.24 13.10
N LEU A 10 -5.37 3.72 13.37
CA LEU A 10 -4.21 3.91 12.49
C LEU A 10 -4.44 3.30 11.10
N MET A 11 -5.07 2.14 11.02
CA MET A 11 -5.47 1.52 9.75
C MET A 11 -6.44 2.41 8.98
N CYS A 12 -7.47 2.97 9.63
CA CYS A 12 -8.42 3.89 9.00
C CYS A 12 -7.72 5.16 8.49
N LEU A 13 -6.87 5.77 9.32
CA LEU A 13 -6.14 6.99 8.97
C LEU A 13 -5.23 6.75 7.77
N TRP A 14 -4.46 5.66 7.79
CA TRP A 14 -3.61 5.28 6.68
C TRP A 14 -4.43 4.98 5.42
N PHE A 15 -5.54 4.25 5.54
CA PHE A 15 -6.39 3.90 4.40
C PHE A 15 -6.98 5.16 3.74
N GLY A 16 -7.41 6.15 4.53
CA GLY A 16 -7.86 7.43 4.01
C GLY A 16 -6.77 8.16 3.23
N ALA A 17 -5.56 8.24 3.78
CA ALA A 17 -4.40 8.81 3.10
C ALA A 17 -4.04 8.04 1.82
N TYR A 18 -4.15 6.71 1.86
CA TYR A 18 -3.95 5.84 0.71
C TYR A 18 -4.95 6.19 -0.39
N ILE A 19 -6.25 6.03 -0.18
CA ILE A 19 -7.27 6.36 -1.19
C ILE A 19 -7.12 7.78 -1.74
N LEU A 20 -6.89 8.76 -0.86
CA LEU A 20 -6.72 10.15 -1.27
C LEU A 20 -5.48 10.34 -2.16
N ALA A 21 -4.36 9.70 -1.86
CA ALA A 21 -3.14 9.81 -2.66
C ALA A 21 -3.33 9.28 -4.09
N GLY A 22 -3.88 8.06 -4.23
CA GLY A 22 -4.00 7.39 -5.53
C GLY A 22 -5.16 7.88 -6.39
N TYR A 23 -6.32 8.14 -5.78
CA TYR A 23 -7.54 8.46 -6.51
C TYR A 23 -7.93 9.94 -6.46
N GLY A 24 -7.28 10.73 -5.60
CA GLY A 24 -7.49 12.18 -5.48
C GLY A 24 -6.29 12.99 -5.94
N VAL A 25 -5.21 12.97 -5.16
CA VAL A 25 -4.04 13.85 -5.34
C VAL A 25 -3.28 13.50 -6.62
N ALA A 26 -3.00 12.24 -6.91
CA ALA A 26 -2.27 11.86 -8.12
C ALA A 26 -2.97 12.37 -9.41
N PRO A 27 -4.28 12.14 -9.64
CA PRO A 27 -5.00 12.74 -10.77
C PRO A 27 -4.91 14.27 -10.82
N LEU A 28 -5.06 14.95 -9.69
CA LEU A 28 -4.94 16.41 -9.63
C LEU A 28 -3.54 16.88 -10.03
N LEU A 29 -2.48 16.19 -9.60
CA LEU A 29 -1.11 16.52 -10.01
C LEU A 29 -0.92 16.41 -11.52
N PHE A 30 -1.44 15.36 -12.16
CA PHE A 30 -1.34 15.18 -13.61
C PHE A 30 -2.22 16.14 -14.42
N GLN A 31 -3.27 16.72 -13.81
CA GLN A 31 -4.08 17.76 -14.44
C GLN A 31 -3.43 19.16 -14.36
N GLN A 32 -2.70 19.44 -13.28
CA GLN A 32 -2.21 20.79 -12.97
C GLN A 32 -0.73 21.01 -13.30
N LEU A 33 0.07 19.94 -13.43
CA LEU A 33 1.51 20.04 -13.62
C LEU A 33 1.98 19.32 -14.90
N PRO A 34 3.14 19.71 -15.46
CA PRO A 34 3.80 18.95 -16.51
C PRO A 34 4.01 17.49 -16.11
N GLN A 35 3.84 16.56 -17.06
CA GLN A 35 3.84 15.12 -16.82
C GLN A 35 5.03 14.60 -16.00
N GLN A 36 6.23 15.14 -16.26
CA GLN A 36 7.44 14.73 -15.53
C GLN A 36 7.42 15.18 -14.06
N GLN A 37 6.99 16.42 -13.79
CA GLN A 37 6.90 16.98 -12.44
C GLN A 37 5.77 16.31 -11.65
N ALA A 38 4.59 16.13 -12.28
CA ALA A 38 3.47 15.39 -11.71
C ALA A 38 3.87 13.97 -11.30
N GLY A 39 4.56 13.26 -12.21
CA GLY A 39 5.05 11.92 -11.94
C GLY A 39 6.02 11.87 -10.76
N TYR A 40 6.98 12.80 -10.69
CA TYR A 40 7.94 12.87 -9.59
C TYR A 40 7.22 13.06 -8.24
N LEU A 41 6.34 14.06 -8.15
CA LEU A 41 5.65 14.39 -6.91
C LEU A 41 4.65 13.29 -6.50
N ALA A 42 3.98 12.66 -7.46
CA ALA A 42 3.15 11.49 -7.22
C ALA A 42 3.98 10.30 -6.69
N GLY A 43 5.20 10.10 -7.21
CA GLY A 43 6.13 9.09 -6.70
C GLY A 43 6.49 9.31 -5.24
N VAL A 44 6.84 10.55 -4.87
CA VAL A 44 7.13 10.93 -3.47
C VAL A 44 5.91 10.70 -2.57
N LEU A 45 4.72 11.09 -3.03
CA LEU A 45 3.48 10.87 -2.29
C LEU A 45 3.23 9.38 -2.04
N PHE A 46 3.37 8.53 -3.07
CA PHE A 46 3.21 7.09 -2.93
C PHE A 46 4.27 6.47 -2.02
N ASP A 47 5.52 6.93 -2.06
CA ASP A 47 6.57 6.47 -1.14
C ASP A 47 6.18 6.72 0.32
N VAL A 48 5.79 7.96 0.66
CA VAL A 48 5.41 8.34 2.02
C VAL A 48 4.25 7.49 2.52
N VAL A 49 3.21 7.34 1.70
CA VAL A 49 2.03 6.55 2.04
C VAL A 49 2.36 5.06 2.16
N ASN A 50 3.19 4.50 1.28
CA ASN A 50 3.61 3.10 1.34
C ASN A 50 4.45 2.80 2.59
N TYR A 51 5.41 3.67 2.94
CA TYR A 51 6.19 3.50 4.17
C TYR A 51 5.32 3.60 5.43
N ALA A 52 4.38 4.55 5.46
CA ALA A 52 3.40 4.62 6.54
C ALA A 52 2.57 3.32 6.61
N GLY A 53 2.21 2.76 5.46
CA GLY A 53 1.47 1.49 5.37
C GLY A 53 2.27 0.30 5.87
N LEU A 54 3.53 0.20 5.47
CA LEU A 54 4.45 -0.83 5.95
C LEU A 54 4.58 -0.82 7.48
N LEU A 55 4.64 0.38 8.07
CA LEU A 55 4.66 0.55 9.51
C LEU A 55 3.34 0.11 10.15
N VAL A 56 2.21 0.63 9.67
CA VAL A 56 0.88 0.33 10.25
C VAL A 56 0.55 -1.17 10.15
N TRP A 57 0.69 -1.76 8.96
CA TRP A 57 0.41 -3.18 8.75
C TRP A 57 1.41 -4.09 9.47
N GLY A 58 2.68 -3.67 9.58
CA GLY A 58 3.67 -4.36 10.41
C GLY A 58 3.26 -4.40 11.88
N LEU A 59 2.83 -3.26 12.44
CA LEU A 59 2.33 -3.19 13.83
C LEU A 59 1.08 -4.05 14.03
N VAL A 60 0.13 -4.02 13.10
CA VAL A 60 -1.09 -4.85 13.15
C VAL A 60 -0.75 -6.34 13.13
N TYR A 61 0.18 -6.75 12.26
CA TYR A 61 0.62 -8.14 12.18
C TYR A 61 1.33 -8.59 13.47
N LEU A 62 2.27 -7.81 13.97
CA LEU A 62 3.01 -8.09 15.21
C LEU A 62 2.10 -8.13 16.43
N ALA A 63 1.14 -7.22 16.52
CA ALA A 63 0.14 -7.21 17.59
C ALA A 63 -0.73 -8.48 17.59
N GLY A 64 -1.21 -8.91 16.42
CA GLY A 64 -1.98 -10.15 16.29
C GLY A 64 -1.16 -11.37 16.66
N ARG A 65 0.11 -11.41 16.24
CA ARG A 65 1.07 -12.47 16.60
C ARG A 65 1.36 -12.51 18.09
N SER A 66 1.56 -11.37 18.74
CA SER A 66 1.80 -11.29 20.18
C SER A 66 0.58 -11.77 20.99
N ALA A 67 -0.64 -11.47 20.52
CA ALA A 67 -1.86 -11.82 21.25
C ALA A 67 -2.28 -13.30 21.12
N GLN A 68 -1.99 -13.95 19.98
CA GLN A 68 -2.50 -15.30 19.69
C GLN A 68 -1.42 -16.30 19.20
N GLY A 69 -0.16 -15.87 19.12
CA GLY A 69 0.96 -16.71 18.67
C GLY A 69 0.75 -17.33 17.29
N HIS A 70 1.20 -18.57 17.12
CA HIS A 70 1.07 -19.35 15.87
C HIS A 70 -0.37 -19.53 15.39
N ARG A 71 -1.37 -19.40 16.27
CA ARG A 71 -2.78 -19.48 15.89
C ARG A 71 -3.20 -18.27 15.03
N TYR A 72 -2.59 -17.11 15.24
CA TYR A 72 -2.84 -15.93 14.41
C TYR A 72 -2.36 -16.14 12.96
N GLU A 73 -1.15 -16.66 12.80
CA GLU A 73 -0.53 -16.91 11.49
C GLU A 73 -1.33 -17.91 10.66
N ARG A 74 -1.97 -18.87 11.33
CA ARG A 74 -2.85 -19.85 10.68
C ARG A 74 -4.24 -19.31 10.39
N SER A 75 -4.66 -18.25 11.09
CA SER A 75 -5.99 -17.63 10.92
C SER A 75 -6.13 -16.93 9.57
N HIS A 76 -7.35 -16.91 9.02
CA HIS A 76 -7.65 -16.18 7.79
C HIS A 76 -7.29 -14.69 7.91
N THR A 77 -7.58 -14.06 9.04
CA THR A 77 -7.26 -12.65 9.27
C THR A 77 -5.75 -12.40 9.24
N GLY A 78 -4.96 -13.22 9.95
CA GLY A 78 -3.51 -13.06 9.98
C GLY A 78 -2.87 -13.25 8.61
N LYS A 79 -3.37 -14.19 7.80
CA LYS A 79 -2.93 -14.38 6.40
C LYS A 79 -3.23 -13.18 5.52
N ILE A 80 -4.43 -12.61 5.61
CA ILE A 80 -4.81 -11.43 4.81
C ILE A 80 -3.98 -10.20 5.21
N VAL A 81 -3.75 -9.99 6.52
CA VAL A 81 -2.90 -8.92 7.05
C VAL A 81 -1.46 -9.08 6.53
N ALA A 82 -0.89 -10.28 6.65
CA ALA A 82 0.45 -10.58 6.15
C ALA A 82 0.56 -10.38 4.64
N PHE A 83 -0.43 -10.85 3.89
CA PHE A 83 -0.49 -10.68 2.44
C PHE A 83 -0.55 -9.20 2.04
N THR A 84 -1.37 -8.40 2.71
CA THR A 84 -1.45 -6.94 2.48
C THR A 84 -0.11 -6.27 2.76
N TRP A 85 0.55 -6.65 3.85
CA TRP A 85 1.87 -6.14 4.21
C TRP A 85 2.94 -6.49 3.18
N LEU A 86 2.94 -7.73 2.68
CA LEU A 86 3.86 -8.18 1.63
C LEU A 86 3.59 -7.50 0.28
N LEU A 87 2.33 -7.23 -0.07
CA LEU A 87 1.99 -6.47 -1.29
C LEU A 87 2.55 -5.05 -1.22
N LEU A 88 2.42 -4.38 -0.08
CA LEU A 88 3.02 -3.05 0.14
C LEU A 88 4.54 -3.11 0.05
N ALA A 89 5.17 -4.15 0.61
CA ALA A 89 6.62 -4.33 0.52
C ALA A 89 7.07 -4.56 -0.93
N ALA A 90 6.38 -5.43 -1.67
CA ALA A 90 6.66 -5.66 -3.08
C ALA A 90 6.48 -4.37 -3.90
N SER A 91 5.40 -3.63 -3.67
CA SER A 91 5.15 -2.33 -4.32
C SER A 91 6.30 -1.35 -4.05
N GLN A 92 6.74 -1.22 -2.80
CA GLN A 92 7.75 -0.24 -2.42
C GLN A 92 9.17 -0.63 -2.82
N PHE A 93 9.56 -1.89 -2.69
CA PHE A 93 10.94 -2.33 -2.84
C PHE A 93 11.25 -3.00 -4.18
N LEU A 94 10.25 -3.51 -4.90
CA LEU A 94 10.43 -4.16 -6.20
C LEU A 94 9.89 -3.29 -7.33
N ILE A 95 8.63 -2.85 -7.22
CA ILE A 95 7.94 -2.17 -8.33
C ILE A 95 8.34 -0.70 -8.45
N THR A 96 8.29 0.04 -7.34
CA THR A 96 8.56 1.49 -7.33
C THR A 96 9.97 1.85 -7.83
N PRO A 97 11.05 1.14 -7.46
CA PRO A 97 12.39 1.43 -7.98
C PRO A 97 12.50 1.23 -9.49
N VAL A 98 11.85 0.19 -10.04
CA VAL A 98 11.82 -0.05 -11.50
C VAL A 98 11.15 1.11 -12.23
N ILE A 99 9.99 1.57 -11.74
CA ILE A 99 9.26 2.69 -12.35
C ILE A 99 10.11 3.98 -12.32
N LYS A 100 10.84 4.24 -11.23
CA LYS A 100 11.74 5.39 -11.10
C LYS A 100 12.89 5.31 -12.12
N ALA A 101 13.58 4.17 -12.19
CA ALA A 101 14.67 3.95 -13.13
C ALA A 101 14.22 4.13 -14.59
N LEU A 102 13.09 3.51 -14.97
CA LEU A 102 12.54 3.64 -16.31
C LEU A 102 12.16 5.08 -16.68
N ARG A 103 11.64 5.85 -15.73
CA ARG A 103 11.31 7.27 -15.93
C ARG A 103 12.56 8.12 -16.17
N GLU A 104 13.64 7.82 -15.44
CA GLU A 104 14.93 8.52 -15.52
C GLU A 104 15.82 7.98 -16.66
N LYS A 105 15.31 7.02 -17.45
CA LYS A 105 16.06 6.32 -18.51
C LYS A 105 17.34 5.65 -18.00
N GLN A 106 17.29 5.13 -16.79
CA GLN A 106 18.36 4.36 -16.15
C GLN A 106 18.04 2.86 -16.20
N THR A 107 19.08 2.03 -16.11
CA THR A 107 18.94 0.57 -15.98
C THR A 107 18.67 0.17 -14.54
N TYR A 108 18.00 -0.97 -14.34
CA TYR A 108 17.73 -1.52 -13.02
C TYR A 108 17.70 -3.04 -13.12
N TRP A 109 18.44 -3.73 -12.25
CA TRP A 109 18.67 -5.18 -12.34
C TRP A 109 17.39 -6.01 -12.53
N LEU A 110 16.31 -5.65 -11.83
CA LEU A 110 15.04 -6.39 -11.91
C LEU A 110 14.35 -6.17 -13.27
N HIS A 111 14.46 -4.96 -13.82
CA HIS A 111 13.96 -4.65 -15.16
C HIS A 111 14.82 -5.33 -16.23
N ASP A 112 16.14 -5.36 -16.07
CA ASP A 112 17.03 -6.01 -17.03
C ASP A 112 16.76 -7.53 -17.14
N TRP A 113 16.30 -8.14 -16.05
CA TRP A 113 15.91 -9.57 -16.01
C TRP A 113 14.49 -9.83 -16.51
N VAL A 114 13.52 -9.01 -16.12
CA VAL A 114 12.08 -9.25 -16.38
C VAL A 114 11.61 -8.57 -17.67
N GLY A 115 12.28 -7.50 -18.08
CA GLY A 115 11.90 -6.65 -19.19
C GLY A 115 10.61 -5.85 -18.93
N GLY A 116 9.92 -5.51 -20.02
CA GLY A 116 8.65 -4.78 -19.98
C GLY A 116 8.78 -3.27 -20.18
N SER A 117 7.68 -2.63 -20.56
CA SER A 117 7.62 -1.18 -20.78
C SER A 117 7.28 -0.43 -19.49
N PHE A 118 7.54 0.89 -19.46
CA PHE A 118 7.06 1.76 -18.37
C PHE A 118 5.56 1.60 -18.11
N ALA A 119 4.74 1.50 -19.17
CA ALA A 119 3.30 1.32 -19.05
C ALA A 119 2.92 -0.01 -18.37
N ALA A 120 3.65 -1.10 -18.66
CA ALA A 120 3.41 -2.39 -18.01
C ALA A 120 3.69 -2.32 -16.50
N TRP A 121 4.86 -1.82 -16.10
CA TRP A 121 5.23 -1.67 -14.68
C TRP A 121 4.30 -0.72 -13.92
N HIS A 122 3.93 0.39 -14.57
CA HIS A 122 2.98 1.32 -13.99
C HIS A 122 1.58 0.69 -13.82
N GLY A 123 1.11 -0.06 -14.82
CA GLY A 123 -0.14 -0.82 -14.76
C GLY A 123 -0.13 -1.85 -13.63
N THR A 124 0.95 -2.60 -13.47
CA THR A 124 1.12 -3.56 -12.36
C THR A 124 1.04 -2.87 -11.01
N SER A 125 1.71 -1.72 -10.84
CA SER A 125 1.62 -0.93 -9.62
C SER A 125 0.18 -0.50 -9.32
N SER A 126 -0.55 -0.03 -10.32
CA SER A 126 -1.96 0.36 -10.19
C SER A 126 -2.87 -0.82 -9.81
N SER A 127 -2.63 -2.02 -10.36
CA SER A 127 -3.37 -3.23 -9.98
C SER A 127 -3.11 -3.64 -8.53
N ILE A 128 -1.85 -3.60 -8.07
CA ILE A 128 -1.51 -3.84 -6.65
C ILE A 128 -2.19 -2.79 -5.78
N TYR A 129 -2.18 -1.53 -6.23
CA TYR A 129 -2.78 -0.43 -5.49
C TYR A 129 -4.28 -0.63 -5.25
N LEU A 130 -5.01 -1.01 -6.31
CA LEU A 130 -6.43 -1.35 -6.25
C LEU A 130 -6.67 -2.56 -5.34
N LEU A 131 -5.88 -3.62 -5.48
CA LEU A 131 -6.02 -4.83 -4.67
C LEU A 131 -5.86 -4.53 -3.17
N VAL A 132 -4.81 -3.78 -2.79
CA VAL A 132 -4.58 -3.34 -1.41
C VAL A 132 -5.75 -2.48 -0.92
N SER A 133 -6.30 -1.61 -1.77
CA SER A 133 -7.46 -0.78 -1.43
C SER A 133 -8.68 -1.64 -1.07
N LEU A 134 -9.00 -2.63 -1.91
CA LEU A 134 -10.14 -3.53 -1.72
C LEU A 134 -9.98 -4.41 -0.48
N ILE A 135 -8.78 -4.98 -0.28
CA ILE A 135 -8.50 -5.83 0.89
C ILE A 135 -8.58 -5.02 2.18
N THR A 136 -8.02 -3.81 2.19
CA THR A 136 -8.06 -2.93 3.36
C THR A 136 -9.50 -2.53 3.69
N LEU A 137 -10.28 -2.13 2.68
CA LEU A 137 -11.69 -1.81 2.86
C LEU A 137 -12.46 -2.99 3.46
N PHE A 138 -12.29 -4.19 2.90
CA PHE A 138 -12.91 -5.41 3.41
C PHE A 138 -12.53 -5.67 4.88
N LEU A 139 -11.26 -5.54 5.25
CA LEU A 139 -10.81 -5.72 6.63
C LEU A 139 -11.38 -4.66 7.56
N LEU A 140 -11.44 -3.39 7.15
CA LEU A 140 -12.04 -2.31 7.94
C LEU A 140 -13.53 -2.56 8.16
N LEU A 141 -14.29 -2.93 7.12
CA LEU A 141 -15.71 -3.26 7.24
C LEU A 141 -15.97 -4.45 8.17
N ARG A 142 -15.07 -5.44 8.18
CA ARG A 142 -15.17 -6.60 9.07
C ARG A 142 -14.82 -6.27 10.53
N LEU A 143 -13.90 -5.35 10.76
CA LEU A 143 -13.38 -5.00 12.09
C LEU A 143 -14.18 -3.86 12.76
N LEU A 144 -14.74 -2.95 11.97
CA LEU A 144 -15.62 -1.88 12.42
C LEU A 144 -17.04 -2.42 12.55
N LYS A 145 -17.45 -2.76 13.78
CA LYS A 145 -18.87 -2.95 14.08
C LYS A 145 -19.50 -1.57 14.33
N PHE A 146 -20.23 -1.07 13.34
CA PHE A 146 -21.10 0.09 13.53
C PHE A 146 -22.36 -0.35 14.27
N GLU A 147 -22.39 -0.13 15.59
CA GLU A 147 -23.61 -0.29 16.38
C GLU A 147 -24.33 1.06 16.43
N TRP A 148 -25.26 1.28 15.50
CA TRP A 148 -26.29 2.31 15.67
C TRP A 148 -27.33 1.73 16.62
N ARG A 149 -27.40 2.27 17.84
CA ARG A 149 -28.50 2.01 18.77
C ARG A 149 -29.71 2.84 18.36
#